data_AF-A0A2S6AQN3-F1
#
_entry.id   AF-A0A2S6AQN3-F1
#
_cell.length_a   1.000
_cell.length_b   1.000
_cell.length_c   1.000
_cell.angle_alpha   90.00
_cell.angle_beta   90.00
_cell.angle_gamma   90.00
#
_symmetry.space_group_name_H-M   'P 1'
#
loop_
_entity.id
_entity.type
_entity.pdbx_description
1 polymer ?
#
loop_
_entity_poly.entity_id
_entity_poly.type
_entity_poly.pdbx_seq_one_letter_code
_entity_poly.pdbx_strand_id
1 'polypeptide(L)'
;MTEPQSPLVQRRPVWQQRLLDRIQDLSDDRARLLREGYDTPPGAGELSMLAWRTQLLQLAADRSEIEARAFAIGIPPAEVGAARAAGSRGRRADLNPEPGADALREHMMGWVASDVWQIQHMAGIDVAHRMRAVTDAPRFEPEPWMVAQFERNLSALWIRAGNVADAIGLTVDESAGMWARTGRDWQRILDATTHTYDNEAVEERWRVYARPGIETSVIRDATAITLRLDVALFEQPVRIPTPHAMKTAAAAAFLSRPATGTDTVANAVDRALPTEADHTHWNTPTPTGPPPHSSHNLDAGTQL
;
A
#
# COMPACT_ATOMS: atom_id res chain seq x y z
N MET A 1 1.32 44.11 -22.91
CA MET A 1 0.39 43.08 -22.40
C MET A 1 1.14 41.76 -22.45
N THR A 2 1.55 41.26 -21.30
CA THR A 2 2.21 39.95 -21.14
C THR A 2 1.11 38.90 -20.99
N GLU A 3 0.97 38.02 -21.97
CA GLU A 3 0.12 36.83 -21.83
C GLU A 3 0.67 35.95 -20.69
N PRO A 4 -0.18 35.50 -19.76
CA PRO A 4 0.23 34.51 -18.77
C PRO A 4 0.46 33.17 -19.49
N GLN A 5 1.72 32.75 -19.55
CA GLN A 5 2.08 31.38 -19.95
C GLN A 5 1.29 30.40 -19.08
N SER A 6 0.39 29.64 -19.70
CA SER A 6 -0.26 28.51 -19.03
C SER A 6 0.84 27.57 -18.53
N PRO A 7 0.75 27.05 -17.30
CA PRO A 7 1.75 26.13 -16.79
C PRO A 7 1.80 24.92 -17.72
N LEU A 8 3.00 24.59 -18.21
CA LEU A 8 3.26 23.34 -18.93
C LEU A 8 2.71 22.20 -18.05
N VAL A 9 1.60 21.58 -18.46
CA VAL A 9 1.07 20.40 -17.78
C VAL A 9 2.16 19.36 -17.87
N GLN A 10 2.86 19.13 -16.75
CA GLN A 10 3.94 18.17 -16.68
C GLN A 10 3.33 16.80 -16.99
N ARG A 11 3.61 16.28 -18.20
CA ARG A 11 3.02 15.02 -18.66
C ARG A 11 3.57 13.90 -17.78
N ARG A 12 2.70 13.33 -16.97
CA ARG A 12 3.02 12.22 -16.07
C ARG A 12 3.48 10.98 -16.87
N PRO A 13 4.46 10.20 -16.37
CA PRO A 13 4.79 8.91 -16.96
C PRO A 13 3.59 7.96 -16.99
N VAL A 14 3.41 7.21 -18.08
CA VAL A 14 2.25 6.34 -18.31
C VAL A 14 2.02 5.36 -17.16
N TRP A 15 3.08 4.79 -16.60
CA TRP A 15 2.97 3.82 -15.50
C TRP A 15 2.36 4.43 -14.21
N GLN A 16 2.58 5.73 -13.95
CA GLN A 16 1.96 6.41 -12.80
C GLN A 16 0.47 6.65 -13.06
N GLN A 17 0.09 6.96 -14.30
CA GLN A 17 -1.32 7.06 -14.69
C GLN A 17 -2.03 5.71 -14.49
N ARG A 18 -1.41 4.61 -14.98
CA ARG A 18 -1.95 3.26 -14.79
C ARG A 18 -2.11 2.86 -13.32
N LEU A 19 -1.28 3.42 -12.43
CA LEU A 19 -1.45 3.20 -10.99
C LEU A 19 -2.73 3.87 -10.47
N LEU A 20 -3.01 5.11 -10.89
CA LEU A 20 -4.27 5.79 -10.57
C LEU A 20 -5.47 5.09 -11.19
N ASP A 21 -5.35 4.65 -12.44
CA ASP A 21 -6.40 3.90 -13.14
C ASP A 21 -6.75 2.63 -12.36
N ARG A 22 -5.75 1.91 -11.85
CA ARG A 22 -5.98 0.73 -11.00
C ARG A 22 -6.67 1.06 -9.67
N ILE A 23 -6.38 2.21 -9.04
CA ILE A 23 -7.09 2.67 -7.82
C ILE A 23 -8.56 2.94 -8.15
N GLN A 24 -8.81 3.57 -9.30
CA GLN A 24 -10.15 3.84 -9.79
C GLN A 24 -10.91 2.54 -10.08
N ASP A 25 -10.31 1.57 -10.77
CA ASP A 25 -10.94 0.30 -11.10
C ASP A 25 -11.25 -0.55 -9.87
N LEU A 26 -10.32 -0.66 -8.92
CA LEU A 26 -10.58 -1.37 -7.65
C LEU A 26 -11.70 -0.70 -6.84
N SER A 27 -11.81 0.63 -6.93
CA SER A 27 -12.88 1.38 -6.28
C SER A 27 -14.23 1.17 -6.97
N ASP A 28 -14.25 1.09 -8.31
CA ASP A 28 -15.43 0.73 -9.10
C ASP A 28 -15.89 -0.70 -8.83
N ASP A 29 -14.98 -1.67 -8.88
CA ASP A 29 -15.28 -3.08 -8.63
C ASP A 29 -15.87 -3.28 -7.23
N ARG A 30 -15.33 -2.60 -6.21
CA ARG A 30 -15.91 -2.60 -4.86
C ARG A 30 -17.30 -1.95 -4.83
N ALA A 31 -17.47 -0.79 -5.46
CA ALA A 31 -18.76 -0.09 -5.49
C ALA A 31 -19.83 -0.88 -6.25
N ARG A 32 -19.45 -1.60 -7.30
CA ARG A 32 -20.31 -2.53 -8.04
C ARG A 32 -20.72 -3.71 -7.15
N LEU A 33 -19.76 -4.37 -6.48
CA LEU A 33 -20.04 -5.49 -5.58
C LEU A 33 -20.94 -5.10 -4.39
N LEU A 34 -20.82 -3.87 -3.89
CA LEU A 34 -21.71 -3.34 -2.85
C LEU A 34 -23.14 -3.09 -3.36
N ARG A 35 -23.30 -2.67 -4.62
CA ARG A 35 -24.61 -2.42 -5.25
C ARG A 35 -25.32 -3.72 -5.64
N GLU A 36 -24.57 -4.69 -6.15
CA GLU A 36 -25.07 -6.01 -6.52
C GLU A 36 -25.49 -6.82 -5.28
N GLY A 37 -24.75 -6.67 -4.18
CA GLY A 37 -24.98 -7.44 -2.96
C GLY A 37 -24.48 -8.89 -3.13
N TYR A 38 -25.12 -9.83 -2.45
CA TYR A 38 -24.84 -11.25 -2.58
C TYR A 38 -26.12 -11.99 -3.00
N ASP A 39 -25.99 -12.88 -3.98
CA ASP A 39 -27.09 -13.76 -4.35
C ASP A 39 -27.30 -14.82 -3.26
N THR A 40 -28.57 -15.17 -3.02
CA THR A 40 -28.94 -16.14 -1.98
C THR A 40 -29.63 -17.35 -2.61
N PRO A 41 -28.89 -18.30 -3.21
CA PRO A 41 -29.48 -19.55 -3.65
C PRO A 41 -30.13 -20.29 -2.46
N PRO A 42 -31.23 -21.03 -2.67
CA PRO A 42 -31.87 -21.81 -1.60
C PRO A 42 -30.85 -22.73 -0.91
N GLY A 43 -30.68 -22.57 0.41
CA GLY A 43 -29.77 -23.40 1.22
C GLY A 43 -28.29 -22.97 1.25
N ALA A 44 -27.87 -21.94 0.51
CA ALA A 44 -26.47 -21.51 0.43
C ALA A 44 -26.21 -20.06 0.90
N GLY A 45 -27.17 -19.45 1.61
CA GLY A 45 -27.12 -18.02 1.93
C GLY A 45 -25.94 -17.59 2.82
N GLU A 46 -25.57 -18.40 3.80
CA GLU A 46 -24.46 -18.08 4.71
C GLU A 46 -23.09 -18.14 4.01
N LEU A 47 -22.85 -19.17 3.20
CA LEU A 47 -21.64 -19.31 2.41
C LEU A 47 -21.51 -18.18 1.36
N SER A 48 -22.61 -17.83 0.71
CA SER A 48 -22.63 -16.75 -0.30
C SER A 48 -22.34 -15.39 0.35
N MET A 49 -22.90 -15.13 1.53
CA MET A 49 -22.60 -13.94 2.32
C MET A 49 -21.13 -13.88 2.76
N LEU A 50 -20.56 -15.01 3.21
CA LEU A 50 -19.16 -15.08 3.60
C LEU A 50 -18.22 -14.82 2.42
N ALA A 51 -18.50 -15.41 1.25
CA ALA A 51 -17.73 -15.20 0.03
C ALA A 51 -17.76 -13.72 -0.40
N TRP A 52 -18.95 -13.11 -0.41
CA TRP A 52 -19.11 -11.69 -0.72
C TRP A 52 -18.34 -10.77 0.24
N ARG A 53 -18.44 -11.01 1.57
CA ARG A 53 -17.66 -10.26 2.57
C ARG A 53 -16.17 -10.42 2.37
N THR A 54 -15.71 -11.64 2.12
CA THR A 54 -14.30 -11.93 1.85
C THR A 54 -13.80 -11.18 0.63
N GLN A 55 -14.57 -11.18 -0.46
CA GLN A 55 -14.24 -10.44 -1.68
C GLN A 55 -14.20 -8.93 -1.44
N LEU A 56 -15.13 -8.38 -0.65
CA LEU A 56 -15.07 -6.97 -0.26
C LEU A 56 -13.81 -6.65 0.54
N LEU A 57 -13.44 -7.50 1.52
CA LEU A 57 -12.22 -7.29 2.30
C LEU A 57 -10.98 -7.35 1.41
N GLN A 58 -10.92 -8.29 0.47
CA GLN A 58 -9.82 -8.40 -0.49
C GLN A 58 -9.70 -7.14 -1.36
N LEU A 59 -10.79 -6.65 -1.94
CA LEU A 59 -10.77 -5.43 -2.77
C LEU A 59 -10.36 -4.18 -1.96
N ALA A 60 -10.74 -4.10 -0.68
CA ALA A 60 -10.28 -3.02 0.19
C ALA A 60 -8.77 -3.12 0.51
N ALA A 61 -8.27 -4.33 0.74
CA ALA A 61 -6.86 -4.58 0.99
C ALA A 61 -6.02 -4.23 -0.25
N ASP A 62 -6.40 -4.76 -1.42
CA ASP A 62 -5.75 -4.49 -2.70
C ASP A 62 -5.70 -2.99 -3.00
N ARG A 63 -6.82 -2.27 -2.80
CA ARG A 63 -6.85 -0.82 -3.01
C ARG A 63 -5.91 -0.11 -2.04
N SER A 64 -5.94 -0.45 -0.76
CA SER A 64 -5.11 0.19 0.25
C SER A 64 -3.62 -0.02 -0.02
N GLU A 65 -3.23 -1.19 -0.53
CA GLU A 65 -1.85 -1.47 -0.96
C GLU A 65 -1.44 -0.61 -2.16
N ILE A 66 -2.30 -0.51 -3.18
CA ILE A 66 -2.01 0.32 -4.36
C ILE A 66 -1.96 1.82 -4.01
N GLU A 67 -2.81 2.28 -3.09
CA GLU A 67 -2.76 3.65 -2.58
C GLU A 67 -1.49 3.93 -1.78
N ALA A 68 -1.07 3.00 -0.91
CA ALA A 68 0.20 3.09 -0.19
C ALA A 68 1.38 3.19 -1.17
N ARG A 69 1.37 2.38 -2.24
CA ARG A 69 2.33 2.49 -3.34
C ARG A 69 2.30 3.87 -4.00
N ALA A 70 1.12 4.40 -4.32
CA ALA A 70 0.97 5.71 -4.95
C ALA A 70 1.55 6.83 -4.07
N PHE A 71 1.28 6.79 -2.76
CA PHE A 71 1.87 7.74 -1.82
C PHE A 71 3.38 7.58 -1.72
N ALA A 72 3.88 6.35 -1.66
CA ALA A 72 5.29 6.05 -1.54
C ALA A 72 6.13 6.61 -2.71
N ILE A 73 5.60 6.54 -3.94
CA ILE A 73 6.25 7.11 -5.12
C ILE A 73 6.03 8.63 -5.28
N GLY A 74 5.23 9.24 -4.40
CA GLY A 74 5.01 10.69 -4.36
C GLY A 74 3.83 11.22 -5.16
N ILE A 75 2.86 10.37 -5.55
CA ILE A 75 1.61 10.87 -6.14
C ILE A 75 0.85 11.69 -5.08
N PRO A 76 0.39 12.92 -5.41
CA PRO A 76 -0.33 13.76 -4.47
C PRO A 76 -1.60 13.11 -3.92
N PRO A 77 -1.93 13.28 -2.61
CA PRO A 77 -3.13 12.71 -2.03
C PRO A 77 -4.45 13.14 -2.67
N ALA A 78 -4.51 14.36 -3.19
CA ALA A 78 -5.67 14.87 -3.92
C ALA A 78 -5.97 14.04 -5.17
N GLU A 79 -4.94 13.56 -5.87
CA GLU A 79 -5.11 12.79 -7.10
C GLU A 79 -5.50 11.33 -6.82
N VAL A 80 -4.88 10.71 -5.80
CA VAL A 80 -5.31 9.40 -5.30
C VAL A 80 -6.77 9.45 -4.84
N GLY A 81 -7.13 10.52 -4.11
CA GLY A 81 -8.52 10.77 -3.69
C GLY A 81 -9.46 10.96 -4.88
N ALA A 82 -9.03 11.66 -5.93
CA ALA A 82 -9.83 11.86 -7.14
C ALA A 82 -10.08 10.54 -7.89
N ALA A 83 -9.05 9.70 -8.06
CA ALA A 83 -9.18 8.38 -8.67
C ALA A 83 -10.13 7.47 -7.88
N ARG A 84 -9.96 7.41 -6.56
CA ARG A 84 -10.85 6.68 -5.65
C ARG A 84 -12.31 7.16 -5.75
N ALA A 85 -12.52 8.47 -5.77
CA ALA A 85 -13.84 9.09 -5.87
C ALA A 85 -14.47 8.91 -7.25
N ALA A 86 -13.67 8.83 -8.33
CA ALA A 86 -14.17 8.51 -9.66
C ALA A 86 -14.67 7.06 -9.72
N GLY A 87 -13.88 6.10 -9.23
CA GLY A 87 -14.24 4.69 -9.20
C GLY A 87 -15.46 4.42 -8.32
N SER A 88 -15.50 5.01 -7.12
CA SER A 88 -16.65 4.86 -6.21
C SER A 88 -17.97 5.37 -6.78
N ARG A 89 -17.92 6.25 -7.79
CA ARG A 89 -19.09 6.75 -8.53
C ARG A 89 -19.46 5.89 -9.74
N GLY A 90 -18.82 4.73 -9.93
CA GLY A 90 -19.08 3.84 -11.04
C GLY A 90 -18.34 4.20 -12.33
N ARG A 91 -17.29 5.03 -12.26
CA ARG A 91 -16.49 5.38 -13.45
C ARG A 91 -15.26 4.49 -13.48
N ARG A 92 -15.19 3.60 -14.45
CA ARG A 92 -13.99 2.80 -14.74
C ARG A 92 -12.93 3.66 -15.41
N ALA A 93 -11.65 3.37 -15.19
CA ALA A 93 -10.60 3.99 -15.99
C ALA A 93 -10.73 3.49 -17.44
N ASP A 94 -10.33 4.33 -18.40
CA ASP A 94 -10.28 3.88 -19.80
C ASP A 94 -9.07 2.97 -19.97
N LEU A 95 -9.30 1.67 -19.84
CA LEU A 95 -8.27 0.63 -19.90
C LEU A 95 -7.94 0.19 -21.33
N ASN A 96 -8.60 0.75 -22.34
CA ASN A 96 -8.37 0.37 -23.74
C ASN A 96 -7.51 1.43 -24.43
N PRO A 97 -6.17 1.39 -24.28
CA PRO A 97 -5.34 2.07 -25.26
C PRO A 97 -5.64 1.45 -26.63
N GLU A 98 -5.82 2.29 -27.64
CA GLU A 98 -5.93 1.84 -29.03
C GLU A 98 -4.83 0.80 -29.32
N PRO A 99 -5.17 -0.40 -29.84
CA PRO A 99 -4.19 -1.46 -30.02
C PRO A 99 -3.08 -1.00 -30.98
N GLY A 100 -1.88 -0.82 -30.45
CA GLY A 100 -0.69 -0.40 -31.18
C GLY A 100 0.59 -0.94 -30.54
N ALA A 101 1.71 -0.83 -31.24
CA ALA A 101 3.03 -1.28 -30.74
C ALA A 101 3.39 -0.65 -29.37
N ASP A 102 2.92 0.57 -29.12
CA ASP A 102 3.11 1.27 -27.85
C ASP A 102 2.33 0.64 -26.68
N ALA A 103 1.19 -0.01 -26.93
CA ALA A 103 0.37 -0.60 -25.86
C ALA A 103 1.09 -1.74 -25.13
N LEU A 104 1.82 -2.59 -25.87
CA LEU A 104 2.65 -3.65 -25.30
C LEU A 104 3.81 -3.06 -24.50
N ARG A 105 4.49 -2.06 -25.05
CA ARG A 105 5.61 -1.36 -24.40
C ARG A 105 5.17 -0.73 -23.08
N GLU A 106 4.05 -0.02 -23.08
CA GLU A 106 3.48 0.56 -21.87
C GLU A 106 3.04 -0.51 -20.86
N HIS A 107 2.55 -1.67 -21.31
CA HIS A 107 2.25 -2.81 -20.45
C HIS A 107 3.50 -3.34 -19.74
N MET A 108 4.57 -3.53 -20.50
CA MET A 108 5.87 -3.93 -19.96
C MET A 108 6.46 -2.87 -19.02
N MET A 109 6.28 -1.57 -19.31
CA MET A 109 6.66 -0.49 -18.40
C MET A 109 5.92 -0.59 -17.05
N GLY A 110 4.65 -0.97 -17.08
CA GLY A 110 3.87 -1.28 -15.87
C GLY A 110 4.45 -2.44 -15.07
N TRP A 111 4.95 -3.48 -15.74
CA TRP A 111 5.64 -4.61 -15.08
C TRP A 111 6.94 -4.17 -14.42
N VAL A 112 7.79 -3.41 -15.11
CA VAL A 112 9.02 -2.86 -14.54
C VAL A 112 8.71 -2.03 -13.29
N ALA A 113 7.75 -1.11 -13.37
CA ALA A 113 7.36 -0.29 -12.23
C ALA A 113 6.84 -1.14 -11.06
N SER A 114 6.14 -2.25 -11.33
CA SER A 114 5.64 -3.18 -10.31
C SER A 114 6.77 -3.97 -9.63
N ASP A 115 7.70 -4.50 -10.41
CA ASP A 115 8.85 -5.24 -9.90
C ASP A 115 9.74 -4.32 -9.05
N VAL A 116 10.03 -3.12 -9.56
CA VAL A 116 10.83 -2.12 -8.84
C VAL A 116 10.15 -1.69 -7.54
N TRP A 117 8.82 -1.53 -7.52
CA TRP A 117 8.08 -1.30 -6.29
C TRP A 117 8.25 -2.46 -5.30
N GLN A 118 8.07 -3.70 -5.77
CA GLN A 118 8.18 -4.87 -4.93
C GLN A 118 9.59 -5.02 -4.33
N ILE A 119 10.64 -4.76 -5.11
CA ILE A 119 12.04 -4.79 -4.62
C ILE A 119 12.24 -3.75 -3.51
N GLN A 120 11.74 -2.51 -3.70
CA GLN A 120 11.88 -1.46 -2.70
C GLN A 120 11.10 -1.78 -1.43
N HIS A 121 9.88 -2.31 -1.57
CA HIS A 121 9.07 -2.71 -0.42
C HIS A 121 9.70 -3.88 0.33
N MET A 122 10.24 -4.88 -0.37
CA MET A 122 11.04 -5.96 0.24
C MET A 122 12.26 -5.41 0.97
N ALA A 123 13.00 -4.47 0.38
CA ALA A 123 14.14 -3.84 1.04
C ALA A 123 13.72 -3.08 2.32
N GLY A 124 12.61 -2.35 2.28
CA GLY A 124 12.04 -1.68 3.45
C GLY A 124 11.62 -2.65 4.55
N ILE A 125 10.89 -3.73 4.18
CA ILE A 125 10.45 -4.78 5.11
C ILE A 125 11.63 -5.49 5.76
N ASP A 126 12.66 -5.82 4.99
CA ASP A 126 13.88 -6.46 5.50
C ASP A 126 14.63 -5.57 6.51
N VAL A 127 14.71 -4.28 6.24
CA VAL A 127 15.29 -3.30 7.19
C VAL A 127 14.43 -3.18 8.45
N ALA A 128 13.12 -3.01 8.31
CA ALA A 128 12.21 -2.88 9.45
C ALA A 128 12.23 -4.14 10.33
N HIS A 129 12.22 -5.32 9.71
CA HIS A 129 12.32 -6.62 10.38
C HIS A 129 13.61 -6.73 11.20
N ARG A 130 14.77 -6.43 10.59
CA ARG A 130 16.07 -6.46 11.29
C ARG A 130 16.17 -5.46 12.43
N MET A 131 15.69 -4.23 12.23
CA MET A 131 15.74 -3.19 13.27
C MET A 131 14.85 -3.52 14.46
N ARG A 132 13.65 -4.07 14.21
CA ARG A 132 12.73 -4.49 15.28
C ARG A 132 13.24 -5.71 16.04
N ALA A 133 13.93 -6.64 15.38
CA ALA A 133 14.57 -7.76 16.06
C ALA A 133 15.70 -7.35 17.02
N VAL A 134 16.28 -6.14 16.84
CA VAL A 134 17.29 -5.59 17.75
C VAL A 134 16.64 -4.86 18.93
N THR A 135 15.53 -4.17 18.71
CA THR A 135 14.85 -3.37 19.76
C THR A 135 13.86 -4.17 20.59
N ASP A 136 13.18 -5.13 19.98
CA ASP A 136 12.21 -6.01 20.62
C ASP A 136 12.83 -7.41 20.76
N ALA A 137 12.54 -8.10 21.87
CA ALA A 137 12.94 -9.50 22.01
C ALA A 137 12.40 -10.29 20.80
N PRO A 138 13.27 -10.87 19.95
CA PRO A 138 12.83 -11.51 18.73
C PRO A 138 11.88 -12.65 19.08
N ARG A 139 10.64 -12.56 18.61
CA ARG A 139 9.64 -13.61 18.82
C ARG A 139 9.99 -14.89 18.07
N PHE A 140 10.80 -14.77 17.01
CA PHE A 140 11.24 -15.87 16.17
C PHE A 140 12.55 -15.48 15.46
N GLU A 141 13.51 -16.41 15.40
CA GLU A 141 14.70 -16.26 14.56
C GLU A 141 14.41 -16.88 13.19
N PRO A 142 14.55 -16.16 12.07
CA PRO A 142 14.26 -16.71 10.76
C PRO A 142 15.19 -17.88 10.43
N GLU A 143 14.60 -18.97 9.93
CA GLU A 143 15.37 -20.10 9.43
C GLU A 143 16.33 -19.67 8.31
N PRO A 144 17.59 -20.15 8.28
CA PRO A 144 18.58 -19.71 7.29
C PRO A 144 18.13 -19.87 5.82
N TRP A 145 17.33 -20.90 5.52
CA TRP A 145 16.80 -21.13 4.19
C TRP A 145 15.77 -20.07 3.76
N MET A 146 15.02 -19.49 4.70
CA MET A 146 14.04 -18.42 4.42
C MET A 146 14.76 -17.13 4.05
N VAL A 147 15.83 -16.79 4.77
CA VAL A 147 16.67 -15.64 4.45
C VAL A 147 17.26 -15.79 3.05
N ALA A 148 17.80 -16.99 2.74
CA ALA A 148 18.33 -17.26 1.41
C ALA A 148 17.26 -17.19 0.31
N GLN A 149 16.02 -17.65 0.57
CA GLN A 149 14.92 -17.55 -0.39
C GLN A 149 14.46 -16.11 -0.60
N PHE A 150 14.41 -15.31 0.46
CA PHE A 150 14.11 -13.89 0.38
C PHE A 150 15.09 -13.17 -0.56
N GLU A 151 16.39 -13.41 -0.41
CA GLU A 151 17.41 -12.81 -1.28
C GLU A 151 17.33 -13.32 -2.73
N ARG A 152 17.01 -14.60 -2.95
CA ARG A 152 16.75 -15.14 -4.30
C ARG A 152 15.58 -14.44 -4.96
N ASN A 153 14.46 -14.29 -4.25
CA ASN A 153 13.27 -13.60 -4.76
C ASN A 153 13.58 -12.14 -5.12
N LEU A 154 14.32 -11.44 -4.26
CA LEU A 154 14.73 -10.06 -4.49
C LEU A 154 15.62 -9.92 -5.73
N SER A 155 16.58 -10.84 -5.89
CA SER A 155 17.49 -10.87 -7.03
C SER A 155 16.76 -11.22 -8.33
N ALA A 156 15.83 -12.18 -8.30
CA ALA A 156 15.04 -12.58 -9.45
C ALA A 156 14.19 -11.41 -9.98
N LEU A 157 13.50 -10.69 -9.09
CA LEU A 157 12.74 -9.49 -9.46
C LEU A 157 13.65 -8.41 -10.07
N TRP A 158 14.82 -8.17 -9.49
CA TRP A 158 15.76 -7.18 -10.00
C TRP A 158 16.28 -7.53 -11.40
N ILE A 159 16.64 -8.79 -11.64
CA ILE A 159 17.07 -9.28 -12.95
C ILE A 159 15.94 -9.13 -13.97
N ARG A 160 14.71 -9.55 -13.63
CA ARG A 160 13.57 -9.40 -14.54
C ARG A 160 13.28 -7.94 -14.86
N ALA A 161 13.24 -7.06 -13.86
CA ALA A 161 13.00 -5.64 -14.06
C ALA A 161 14.06 -5.01 -14.97
N GLY A 162 15.34 -5.34 -14.76
CA GLY A 162 16.44 -4.87 -15.61
C GLY A 162 16.32 -5.36 -17.04
N ASN A 163 16.11 -6.66 -17.25
CA ASN A 163 15.97 -7.24 -18.58
C ASN A 163 14.78 -6.66 -19.35
N VAL A 164 13.63 -6.46 -18.69
CA VAL A 164 12.45 -5.85 -19.33
C VAL A 164 12.70 -4.37 -19.61
N ALA A 165 13.31 -3.63 -18.70
CA ALA A 165 13.65 -2.22 -18.90
C ALA A 165 14.59 -2.02 -20.09
N ASP A 166 15.62 -2.86 -20.21
CA ASP A 166 16.56 -2.84 -21.33
C ASP A 166 15.84 -3.21 -22.65
N ALA A 167 15.01 -4.25 -22.65
CA ALA A 167 14.32 -4.70 -23.84
C ALA A 167 13.29 -3.70 -24.39
N ILE A 168 12.66 -2.88 -23.53
CA ILE A 168 11.71 -1.83 -23.95
C ILE A 168 12.36 -0.47 -24.20
N GLY A 169 13.68 -0.37 -24.03
CA GLY A 169 14.41 0.90 -24.11
C GLY A 169 13.85 1.93 -23.14
N LEU A 170 13.70 1.54 -21.87
CA LEU A 170 13.17 2.43 -20.84
C LEU A 170 14.06 3.68 -20.72
N THR A 171 13.47 4.87 -20.83
CA THR A 171 14.21 6.13 -20.78
C THR A 171 14.28 6.71 -19.35
N VAL A 172 15.19 7.66 -19.15
CA VAL A 172 15.34 8.37 -17.86
C VAL A 172 14.04 9.06 -17.45
N ASP A 173 13.35 9.71 -18.39
CA ASP A 173 12.09 10.43 -18.15
C ASP A 173 10.95 9.48 -17.78
N GLU A 174 10.83 8.34 -18.47
CA GLU A 174 9.80 7.35 -18.15
C GLU A 174 10.05 6.67 -16.80
N SER A 175 11.32 6.48 -16.46
CA SER A 175 11.72 5.91 -15.18
C SER A 175 11.62 6.88 -14.01
N ALA A 176 11.27 8.15 -14.26
CA ALA A 176 11.15 9.17 -13.22
C ALA A 176 10.14 8.73 -12.14
N GLY A 177 10.64 8.60 -10.91
CA GLY A 177 9.85 8.19 -9.75
C GLY A 177 9.57 6.69 -9.63
N MET A 178 10.10 5.84 -10.53
CA MET A 178 9.92 4.38 -10.40
C MET A 178 10.64 3.83 -9.17
N TRP A 179 11.81 4.38 -8.83
CA TRP A 179 12.54 4.05 -7.60
C TRP A 179 12.98 5.30 -6.84
N ALA A 180 13.14 5.13 -5.53
CA ALA A 180 13.68 6.12 -4.63
C ALA A 180 15.14 6.43 -4.98
N ARG A 181 15.43 7.73 -5.15
CA ARG A 181 16.77 8.23 -5.46
C ARG A 181 17.39 8.95 -4.28
N THR A 182 16.57 9.45 -3.36
CA THR A 182 16.99 10.24 -2.20
C THR A 182 16.54 9.58 -0.89
N GLY A 183 17.19 9.97 0.22
CA GLY A 183 16.74 9.56 1.54
C GLY A 183 15.29 9.97 1.85
N ARG A 184 14.83 11.11 1.30
CA ARG A 184 13.44 11.58 1.44
C ARG A 184 12.45 10.67 0.69
N ASP A 185 12.83 10.15 -0.48
CA ASP A 185 11.98 9.19 -1.20
C ASP A 185 11.85 7.90 -0.40
N TRP A 186 12.95 7.41 0.16
CA TRP A 186 12.93 6.24 1.05
C TRP A 186 12.10 6.48 2.31
N GLN A 187 12.21 7.64 2.95
CA GLN A 187 11.35 8.01 4.08
C GLN A 187 9.87 7.95 3.69
N ARG A 188 9.50 8.47 2.51
CA ARG A 188 8.12 8.39 2.01
C ARG A 188 7.64 6.94 1.81
N ILE A 189 8.50 6.08 1.26
CA ILE A 189 8.21 4.64 1.13
C ILE A 189 7.99 4.02 2.51
N LEU A 190 8.91 4.25 3.45
CA LEU A 190 8.83 3.68 4.80
C LEU A 190 7.59 4.18 5.55
N ASP A 191 7.28 5.48 5.47
CA ASP A 191 6.12 6.12 6.09
C ASP A 191 4.79 5.61 5.53
N ALA A 192 4.71 5.37 4.22
CA ALA A 192 3.51 4.84 3.58
C ALA A 192 3.33 3.33 3.79
N THR A 193 4.36 2.61 4.24
CA THR A 193 4.35 1.14 4.35
C THR A 193 4.82 0.67 5.72
N THR A 194 6.12 0.39 5.88
CA THR A 194 6.71 -0.26 7.06
C THR A 194 6.38 0.42 8.39
N HIS A 195 6.21 1.74 8.43
CA HIS A 195 5.84 2.47 9.65
C HIS A 195 4.35 2.38 9.99
N THR A 196 3.50 1.99 9.04
CA THR A 196 2.07 1.73 9.28
C THR A 196 1.81 0.30 9.76
N TYR A 197 2.78 -0.60 9.63
CA TYR A 197 2.66 -2.00 10.01
C TYR A 197 3.12 -2.23 11.45
N ASP A 198 2.33 -2.96 12.23
CA ASP A 198 2.77 -3.51 13.51
C ASP A 198 3.84 -4.62 13.31
N ASN A 199 4.37 -5.15 14.41
CA ASN A 199 5.46 -6.14 14.35
C ASN A 199 5.03 -7.45 13.69
N GLU A 200 3.79 -7.89 13.91
CA GLU A 200 3.25 -9.12 13.32
C GLU A 200 3.04 -8.96 11.82
N ALA A 201 2.52 -7.81 11.39
CA ALA A 201 2.33 -7.46 9.99
C ALA A 201 3.64 -7.36 9.21
N VAL A 202 4.73 -6.91 9.84
CA VAL A 202 6.08 -6.91 9.24
C VAL A 202 6.61 -8.33 9.12
N GLU A 203 6.52 -9.14 10.17
CA GLU A 203 6.94 -10.55 10.19
C GLU A 203 6.20 -11.35 9.12
N GLU A 204 4.88 -11.25 9.06
CA GLU A 204 4.05 -11.94 8.08
C GLU A 204 4.47 -11.59 6.65
N ARG A 205 4.63 -10.29 6.35
CA ARG A 205 5.06 -9.83 5.02
C ARG A 205 6.46 -10.32 4.68
N TRP A 206 7.39 -10.31 5.63
CA TRP A 206 8.73 -10.84 5.42
C TRP A 206 8.68 -12.32 5.05
N ARG A 207 7.87 -13.13 5.76
CA ARG A 207 7.64 -14.55 5.44
C ARG A 207 6.98 -14.77 4.09
N VAL A 208 6.01 -13.94 3.72
CA VAL A 208 5.38 -13.97 2.39
C VAL A 208 6.43 -13.73 1.30
N TYR A 209 7.32 -12.77 1.50
CA TYR A 209 8.43 -12.49 0.59
C TYR A 209 9.53 -13.54 0.58
N ALA A 210 9.62 -14.39 1.60
CA ALA A 210 10.50 -15.55 1.63
C ALA A 210 9.89 -16.80 0.96
N ARG A 211 8.68 -16.73 0.36
CA ARG A 211 8.06 -17.89 -0.31
C ARG A 211 8.67 -18.15 -1.71
N PRO A 212 8.94 -19.41 -2.10
CA PRO A 212 9.50 -19.74 -3.43
C PRO A 212 8.61 -19.38 -4.64
N GLY A 213 7.32 -19.12 -4.41
CA GLY A 213 6.37 -18.79 -5.47
C GLY A 213 6.72 -17.52 -6.26
N ILE A 214 7.41 -16.57 -5.64
CA ILE A 214 7.85 -15.33 -6.31
C ILE A 214 8.89 -15.65 -7.39
N GLU A 215 10.00 -16.30 -7.02
CA GLU A 215 11.04 -16.73 -7.97
C GLU A 215 10.46 -17.60 -9.09
N THR A 216 9.59 -18.56 -8.74
CA THR A 216 8.95 -19.45 -9.73
C THR A 216 8.13 -18.64 -10.75
N SER A 217 7.33 -17.68 -10.30
CA SER A 217 6.57 -16.81 -11.20
C SER A 217 7.50 -15.95 -12.05
N VAL A 218 8.54 -15.38 -11.46
CA VAL A 218 9.50 -14.53 -12.17
C VAL A 218 10.19 -15.27 -13.30
N ILE A 219 10.68 -16.49 -13.05
CA ILE A 219 11.34 -17.32 -14.07
C ILE A 219 10.38 -17.70 -15.20
N ARG A 220 9.15 -18.09 -14.85
CA ARG A 220 8.12 -18.43 -15.83
C ARG A 220 7.80 -17.23 -16.73
N ASP A 221 7.59 -16.06 -16.13
CA ASP A 221 7.23 -14.85 -16.86
C ASP A 221 8.41 -14.36 -17.72
N ALA A 222 9.64 -14.41 -17.20
CA ALA A 222 10.85 -14.06 -17.96
C ALA A 222 11.02 -14.94 -19.20
N THR A 223 10.77 -16.26 -19.08
CA THR A 223 10.81 -17.18 -20.21
C THR A 223 9.79 -16.80 -21.29
N ALA A 224 8.58 -16.41 -20.88
CA ALA A 224 7.54 -15.98 -21.80
C ALA A 224 7.87 -14.64 -22.50
N ILE A 225 8.59 -13.74 -21.82
CA ILE A 225 9.03 -12.45 -22.35
C ILE A 225 10.16 -12.62 -23.38
N THR A 226 11.17 -13.43 -23.06
CA THR A 226 12.31 -13.68 -23.97
C THR A 226 11.86 -14.26 -25.31
N LEU A 227 10.77 -15.05 -25.33
CA LEU A 227 10.19 -15.58 -26.57
C LEU A 227 9.47 -14.52 -27.43
N ARG A 228 9.20 -13.33 -26.90
CA ARG A 228 8.36 -12.30 -27.55
C ARG A 228 9.12 -11.04 -27.95
N LEU A 229 10.34 -10.82 -27.47
CA LEU A 229 11.08 -9.59 -27.70
C LEU A 229 12.35 -9.86 -28.52
N ASP A 230 12.50 -9.13 -29.63
CA ASP A 230 13.79 -8.95 -30.27
C ASP A 230 14.52 -7.83 -29.52
N VAL A 231 15.63 -8.16 -28.86
CA VAL A 231 16.34 -7.24 -27.97
C VAL A 231 17.12 -6.23 -28.82
N ALA A 232 16.58 -5.02 -28.93
CA ALA A 232 17.34 -3.89 -29.45
C ALA A 232 18.31 -3.39 -28.37
N LEU A 233 19.59 -3.22 -28.73
CA LEU A 233 20.59 -2.63 -27.83
C LEU A 233 20.46 -1.10 -27.85
N PHE A 234 20.14 -0.51 -26.70
CA PHE A 234 20.04 0.95 -26.54
C PHE A 234 21.34 1.54 -25.96
N GLU A 235 21.72 2.74 -26.43
CA GLU A 235 23.01 3.37 -26.11
C GLU A 235 23.15 3.84 -24.65
N GLN A 236 22.04 4.04 -23.92
CA GLN A 236 22.04 4.46 -22.51
C GLN A 236 21.00 3.69 -21.68
N PRO A 237 21.35 2.51 -21.15
CA PRO A 237 20.42 1.72 -20.35
C PRO A 237 20.16 2.40 -19.01
N VAL A 238 18.89 2.48 -18.65
CA VAL A 238 18.45 2.92 -17.34
C VAL A 238 18.91 1.91 -16.28
N ARG A 239 19.66 2.37 -15.27
CA ARG A 239 20.20 1.52 -14.21
C ARG A 239 19.29 1.49 -12.99
N ILE A 240 18.56 0.38 -12.83
CA ILE A 240 17.82 0.08 -11.60
C ILE A 240 18.83 -0.21 -10.47
N PRO A 241 18.75 0.47 -9.31
CA PRO A 241 19.65 0.24 -8.19
C PRO A 241 19.68 -1.23 -7.77
N THR A 242 20.86 -1.73 -7.37
CA THR A 242 20.98 -3.11 -6.91
C THR A 242 20.19 -3.32 -5.62
N PRO A 243 19.71 -4.54 -5.34
CA PRO A 243 19.04 -4.86 -4.09
C PRO A 243 19.83 -4.44 -2.84
N HIS A 244 21.15 -4.64 -2.87
CA HIS A 244 22.04 -4.22 -1.79
C HIS A 244 22.04 -2.70 -1.62
N ALA A 245 22.15 -1.92 -2.70
CA ALA A 245 22.10 -0.46 -2.65
C ALA A 245 20.75 0.03 -2.10
N MET A 246 19.64 -0.60 -2.51
CA MET A 246 18.30 -0.27 -2.00
C MET A 246 18.18 -0.55 -0.49
N LYS A 247 18.64 -1.72 -0.02
CA LYS A 247 18.65 -2.06 1.42
C LYS A 247 19.49 -1.09 2.24
N THR A 248 20.67 -0.71 1.75
CA THR A 248 21.55 0.26 2.42
C THR A 248 20.89 1.64 2.50
N ALA A 249 20.28 2.12 1.40
CA ALA A 249 19.57 3.40 1.39
C ALA A 249 18.33 3.39 2.30
N ALA A 250 17.56 2.29 2.30
CA ALA A 250 16.43 2.10 3.19
C ALA A 250 16.86 2.11 4.66
N ALA A 251 17.96 1.43 5.01
CA ALA A 251 18.50 1.41 6.37
C ALA A 251 18.93 2.82 6.81
N ALA A 252 19.64 3.54 5.96
CA ALA A 252 20.05 4.92 6.25
C ALA A 252 18.82 5.84 6.48
N ALA A 253 17.78 5.71 5.65
CA ALA A 253 16.55 6.48 5.79
C ALA A 253 15.77 6.13 7.08
N PHE A 254 15.71 4.84 7.43
CA PHE A 254 15.06 4.33 8.64
C PHE A 254 15.72 4.90 9.90
N LEU A 255 17.06 4.91 9.94
CA LEU A 255 17.83 5.44 11.08
C LEU A 255 17.81 6.98 11.16
N SER A 256 17.60 7.66 10.04
CA SER A 256 17.57 9.13 9.97
C SER A 256 16.25 9.74 10.46
N ARG A 257 15.27 8.92 10.88
CA ARG A 257 14.01 9.42 11.40
C ARG A 257 14.23 10.04 12.79
N PRO A 258 13.95 11.34 12.98
CA PRO A 258 13.96 11.92 14.31
C PRO A 258 12.88 11.23 15.16
N ALA A 259 13.21 10.88 16.41
CA ALA A 259 12.26 10.31 17.35
C ALA A 259 11.10 11.30 17.56
N THR A 260 10.01 11.13 16.83
CA THR A 260 8.74 11.85 17.03
C THR A 260 8.08 11.31 18.29
N GLY A 261 8.70 11.56 19.44
CA GLY A 261 8.27 11.07 20.75
C GLY A 261 7.41 12.03 21.56
N THR A 262 7.27 13.31 21.15
CA THR A 262 6.58 14.33 21.96
C THR A 262 5.39 15.00 21.28
N ASP A 263 5.32 15.04 19.95
CA ASP A 263 4.29 15.84 19.24
C ASP A 263 3.08 15.03 18.78
N THR A 264 3.14 13.69 18.79
CA THR A 264 2.05 12.85 18.29
C THR A 264 0.91 12.71 19.29
N VAL A 265 1.18 12.72 20.60
CA VAL A 265 0.13 12.72 21.63
C VAL A 265 -0.57 14.06 21.68
N ALA A 266 0.17 15.18 21.63
CA ALA A 266 -0.41 16.52 21.56
C ALA A 266 -1.28 16.72 20.32
N ASN A 267 -0.80 16.29 19.14
CA ASN A 267 -1.58 16.34 17.90
C ASN A 267 -2.75 15.35 17.87
N ALA A 268 -2.67 14.20 18.52
CA ALA A 268 -3.78 13.26 18.62
C ALA A 268 -4.88 13.78 19.55
N VAL A 269 -4.51 14.46 20.64
CA VAL A 269 -5.45 15.13 21.55
C VAL A 269 -6.13 16.31 20.85
N ASP A 270 -5.38 17.17 20.16
CA ASP A 270 -5.96 18.30 19.39
C ASP A 270 -6.86 17.83 18.23
N ARG A 271 -6.59 16.66 17.64
CA ARG A 271 -7.39 16.09 16.55
C ARG A 271 -8.59 15.27 17.03
N ALA A 272 -8.59 14.84 18.29
CA ALA A 272 -9.70 14.12 18.93
C ALA A 272 -10.74 15.04 19.58
N LEU A 273 -10.39 16.32 19.78
CA LEU A 273 -11.32 17.33 20.29
C LEU A 273 -12.08 17.99 19.12
N PRO A 274 -13.42 17.90 19.06
CA PRO A 274 -14.19 18.63 18.05
C PRO A 274 -14.01 20.14 18.23
N THR A 275 -13.66 20.83 17.15
CA THR A 275 -13.39 22.29 17.11
C THR A 275 -14.63 23.15 17.42
N GLU A 276 -15.81 22.54 17.49
CA GLU A 276 -17.08 23.17 17.87
C GLU A 276 -17.78 22.32 18.92
N ALA A 277 -17.21 22.24 20.12
CA ALA A 277 -18.02 21.98 21.30
C ALA A 277 -18.77 23.28 21.60
N ASP A 278 -20.00 23.39 21.08
CA ASP A 278 -20.94 24.43 21.49
C ASP A 278 -21.25 24.26 22.98
N HIS A 279 -20.53 25.02 23.81
CA HIS A 279 -20.64 25.00 25.27
C HIS A 279 -21.96 25.57 25.80
N THR A 280 -22.91 25.95 24.93
CA THR A 280 -24.16 26.62 25.34
C THR A 280 -25.38 25.73 25.47
N HIS A 281 -25.30 24.41 25.23
CA HIS A 281 -26.48 23.53 25.33
C HIS A 281 -26.33 22.31 26.26
N TRP A 282 -25.78 22.48 27.46
CA TRP A 282 -26.03 21.49 28.52
C TRP A 282 -27.45 21.68 29.09
N ASN A 283 -28.47 21.27 28.34
CA ASN A 283 -29.81 21.07 28.90
C ASN A 283 -29.81 19.76 29.68
N THR A 284 -29.36 19.84 30.94
CA THR A 284 -29.56 18.79 31.92
C THR A 284 -31.05 18.74 32.26
N PRO A 285 -31.81 17.68 31.92
CA PRO A 285 -33.17 17.55 32.43
C PRO A 285 -33.09 17.43 33.95
N THR A 286 -33.64 18.43 34.66
CA THR A 286 -33.79 18.40 36.12
C THR A 286 -34.70 17.23 36.48
N PRO A 287 -34.25 16.23 37.28
CA PRO A 287 -35.13 15.18 37.75
C PRO A 287 -36.08 15.77 38.80
N THR A 288 -37.34 15.97 38.43
CA THR A 288 -38.41 16.27 39.40
C THR A 288 -38.81 14.98 40.10
N GLY A 289 -38.30 14.75 41.31
CA GLY A 289 -38.82 13.71 42.20
C GLY A 289 -37.80 13.27 43.25
N PRO A 290 -38.12 13.34 44.56
CA PRO A 290 -37.26 12.81 45.60
C PRO A 290 -37.20 11.28 45.55
N PRO A 291 -36.05 10.67 45.88
CA PRO A 291 -35.87 9.22 45.83
C PRO A 291 -36.71 8.51 46.91
N PRO A 292 -37.29 7.33 46.62
CA PRO A 292 -37.92 6.51 47.65
C PRO A 292 -36.85 5.96 48.61
N HIS A 293 -37.01 6.27 49.90
CA HIS A 293 -36.27 5.65 50.98
C HIS A 293 -36.68 4.18 51.12
N SER A 294 -35.82 3.26 50.70
CA SER A 294 -35.87 1.85 51.13
C SER A 294 -35.16 1.71 52.48
N SER A 295 -35.92 1.83 53.56
CA SER A 295 -35.51 1.42 54.90
C SER A 295 -35.48 -0.10 54.98
N HIS A 296 -34.33 -0.72 54.73
CA HIS A 296 -34.09 -2.09 55.17
C HIS A 296 -33.35 -2.05 56.50
N ASN A 297 -34.14 -2.22 57.56
CA ASN A 297 -33.69 -2.35 58.92
C ASN A 297 -33.02 -3.72 59.10
N LEU A 298 -31.80 -3.71 59.61
CA LEU A 298 -31.12 -4.89 60.13
C LEU A 298 -31.66 -5.20 61.53
N ASP A 299 -31.69 -6.50 61.83
CA ASP A 299 -31.54 -7.10 63.15
C ASP A 299 -32.78 -7.42 64.01
N ALA A 300 -33.05 -8.71 64.15
CA ALA A 300 -33.39 -9.42 65.40
C ALA A 300 -33.56 -10.92 65.09
N GLY A 301 -32.82 -11.77 65.79
CA GLY A 301 -32.72 -13.21 65.50
C GLY A 301 -33.69 -14.11 66.28
N THR A 302 -33.22 -15.35 66.44
CA THR A 302 -33.55 -16.34 67.49
C THR A 302 -34.50 -17.49 67.09
N GLN A 303 -33.90 -18.69 67.08
CA GLN A 303 -34.42 -20.02 67.48
C GLN A 303 -35.75 -20.53 66.91
N LEU A 304 -35.69 -21.65 66.16
CA LEU A 304 -35.90 -23.02 66.66
C LEU A 304 -35.51 -24.05 65.58
#